data_AF-A0A101E7V1-F1
#
_entry.id   AF-A0A101E7V1-F1
#
_cell.length_a   1.000
_cell.length_b   1.000
_cell.length_c   1.000
_cell.angle_alpha   90.00
_cell.angle_beta   90.00
_cell.angle_gamma   90.00
#
_symmetry.space_group_name_H-M   'P 1'
#
loop_
_entity.id
_entity.type
_entity.pdbx_description
1 polymer ?
#
loop_
_entity_poly.entity_id
_entity_poly.type
_entity_poly.pdbx_seq_one_letter_code
_entity_poly.pdbx_strand_id
1 'polypeptide(L)'
;MGDILGDRCDLPVVPPDAGLKEVAKALLESEGALVIVEKEEGVYGYFDGKSIIKWLLMGDEGSKFKTKDIAVLIKDEDKLESSMDVEAVVERINKCGSLPLFTGKEGRITGRLSPDKLMGELAKWHDEERKKRKDAEYLIEAIIDFLPFGVALVSEVGEVIRANKLAMEIMSESSIGTEEMKAIIKDNKRKVFTTKAGTYYRAHSNILRKANYFLVTFADITAEYTMVEKLRSSQSEVEAAFSIMLPDQRIETRLKSIVEYMDEYDESTDMIKITGVIKNGCFRHVINMLKLIADASRQGLMELPGMDKNALVQATVLHDIGKVQPDLKIGDMVNPKEVFEKSHLHAFRGADLSRALYNIDDKVYWLIKYHHHVENELPFDFPGHLLPMYRFFRLIDGLSAGITRRGSKVAMKIRGTRIYVKEESSSPSYNQEIEMDIYTGFFASRKQ
;
A
#
# COMPACT_ATOMS: atom_id res chain seq x y z
N MET A 1 -12.86 1.68 41.79
CA MET A 1 -12.78 2.91 42.62
C MET A 1 -13.72 2.91 43.82
N GLY A 2 -14.89 2.22 43.79
CA GLY A 2 -15.75 2.10 44.97
C GLY A 2 -15.11 1.41 46.18
N ASP A 3 -14.12 0.53 45.97
CA ASP A 3 -13.43 -0.21 47.05
C ASP A 3 -12.48 0.63 47.91
N ILE A 4 -11.90 1.72 47.38
CA ILE A 4 -10.96 2.58 48.14
C ILE A 4 -11.68 3.26 49.33
N LEU A 5 -12.97 3.52 49.18
CA LEU A 5 -13.83 4.13 50.22
C LEU A 5 -14.60 3.07 51.03
N GLY A 6 -14.52 1.80 50.65
CA GLY A 6 -15.12 0.66 51.35
C GLY A 6 -14.22 0.12 52.46
N ASP A 7 -12.90 0.23 52.31
CA ASP A 7 -11.92 -0.32 53.26
C ASP A 7 -11.59 0.66 54.41
N ARG A 8 -12.64 1.09 55.12
CA ARG A 8 -12.55 2.05 56.23
C ARG A 8 -11.85 1.40 57.43
N CYS A 9 -11.06 2.18 58.16
CA CYS A 9 -10.62 1.77 59.49
C CYS A 9 -11.75 2.08 60.47
N ASP A 10 -12.25 1.06 61.16
CA ASP A 10 -13.14 1.24 62.30
C ASP A 10 -12.42 2.09 63.35
N LEU A 11 -13.07 3.17 63.76
CA LEU A 11 -12.52 4.05 64.79
C LEU A 11 -13.15 3.66 66.12
N PRO A 12 -12.35 3.39 67.17
CA PRO A 12 -12.89 3.10 68.50
C PRO A 12 -13.68 4.31 69.01
N VAL A 13 -14.80 4.05 69.66
CA VAL A 13 -15.72 5.07 70.20
C VAL A 13 -15.77 4.98 71.72
N VAL A 14 -15.74 6.14 72.38
CA VAL A 14 -15.88 6.26 73.84
C VAL A 14 -16.92 7.32 74.21
N PRO A 15 -17.62 7.17 75.35
CA PRO A 15 -18.58 8.17 75.81
C PRO A 15 -17.89 9.45 76.34
N PRO A 16 -18.63 10.58 76.47
CA PRO A 16 -18.09 11.88 76.89
C PRO A 16 -17.66 11.94 78.37
N ASP A 17 -18.09 10.98 79.17
CA ASP A 17 -17.75 10.85 80.59
C ASP A 17 -16.67 9.79 80.84
N ALA A 18 -16.12 9.21 79.77
CA ALA A 18 -15.01 8.25 79.83
C ALA A 18 -13.76 8.90 80.45
N GLY A 19 -12.96 8.08 81.11
CA GLY A 19 -11.65 8.48 81.64
C GLY A 19 -10.54 8.35 80.59
N LEU A 20 -9.44 9.09 80.77
CA LEU A 20 -8.29 9.05 79.85
C LEU A 20 -7.69 7.64 79.68
N LYS A 21 -7.73 6.81 80.74
CA LYS A 21 -7.28 5.40 80.67
C LYS A 21 -8.16 4.55 79.76
N GLU A 22 -9.47 4.80 79.73
CA GLU A 22 -10.41 4.10 78.86
C GLU A 22 -10.17 4.49 77.40
N VAL A 23 -9.88 5.77 77.13
CA VAL A 23 -9.50 6.24 75.78
C VAL A 23 -8.18 5.63 75.32
N ALA A 24 -7.16 5.61 76.17
CA ALA A 24 -5.87 5.02 75.84
C ALA A 24 -6.00 3.52 75.56
N LYS A 25 -6.81 2.80 76.36
CA LYS A 25 -7.11 1.39 76.14
C LYS A 25 -7.84 1.17 74.81
N ALA A 26 -8.88 1.96 74.54
CA ALA A 26 -9.64 1.87 73.29
C ALA A 26 -8.77 2.13 72.06
N LEU A 27 -7.80 3.06 72.14
CA LEU A 27 -6.84 3.28 71.05
C LEU A 27 -5.91 2.07 70.86
N LEU A 28 -5.33 1.56 71.95
CA LEU A 28 -4.35 0.46 71.91
C LEU A 28 -4.96 -0.88 71.47
N GLU A 29 -6.26 -1.08 71.72
CA GLU A 29 -7.01 -2.26 71.29
C GLU A 29 -7.55 -2.14 69.85
N SER A 30 -7.37 -0.98 69.21
CA SER A 30 -7.80 -0.73 67.84
C SER A 30 -6.62 -0.67 66.87
N GLU A 31 -6.87 -0.96 65.59
CA GLU A 31 -5.94 -0.66 64.49
C GLU A 31 -5.98 0.84 64.09
N GLY A 32 -6.81 1.64 64.77
CA GLY A 32 -7.05 3.05 64.47
C GLY A 32 -6.00 3.98 65.09
N ALA A 33 -5.78 5.12 64.43
CA ALA A 33 -4.88 6.18 64.94
C ALA A 33 -5.59 7.23 65.81
N LEU A 34 -6.92 7.13 65.95
CA LEU A 34 -7.78 8.09 66.65
C LEU A 34 -8.88 7.38 67.43
N VAL A 35 -9.32 7.98 68.53
CA VAL A 35 -10.54 7.57 69.27
C VAL A 35 -11.60 8.65 69.13
N ILE A 36 -12.82 8.28 68.77
CA ILE A 36 -13.95 9.19 68.61
C ILE A 36 -14.72 9.30 69.94
N VAL A 37 -15.12 10.53 70.28
CA VAL A 37 -16.00 10.82 71.42
C VAL A 37 -17.39 11.12 70.88
N GLU A 38 -18.37 10.27 71.20
CA GLU A 38 -19.77 10.42 70.78
C GLU A 38 -20.66 10.91 71.93
N LYS A 39 -21.62 11.78 71.60
CA LYS A 39 -22.75 12.21 72.45
C LYS A 39 -24.06 11.70 71.86
N GLU A 40 -25.14 11.72 72.64
CA GLU A 40 -26.49 11.29 72.18
C GLU A 40 -26.96 12.00 70.89
N GLU A 41 -26.50 13.23 70.64
CA GLU A 41 -26.83 14.04 69.46
C GLU A 41 -25.81 13.92 68.30
N GLY A 42 -24.76 13.09 68.43
CA GLY A 42 -23.77 12.86 67.39
C GLY A 42 -22.32 12.97 67.85
N VAL A 43 -21.39 13.08 66.90
CA VAL A 43 -19.96 13.10 67.19
C VAL A 43 -19.51 14.43 67.78
N TYR A 44 -18.87 14.37 68.95
CA TYR A 44 -18.41 15.55 69.70
C TYR A 44 -16.95 15.92 69.40
N GLY A 45 -16.05 14.94 69.39
CA GLY A 45 -14.62 15.21 69.25
C GLY A 45 -13.79 13.94 69.04
N TYR A 46 -12.47 14.09 69.00
CA TYR A 46 -11.54 12.97 68.93
C TYR A 46 -10.31 13.15 69.81
N PHE A 47 -9.61 12.04 70.03
CA PHE A 47 -8.27 11.99 70.58
C PHE A 47 -7.32 11.34 69.57
N ASP A 48 -6.21 12.00 69.28
CA ASP A 48 -5.06 11.37 68.64
C ASP A 48 -4.05 10.87 69.69
N GLY A 49 -3.12 10.00 69.27
CA GLY A 49 -2.10 9.47 70.17
C GLY A 49 -1.29 10.57 70.87
N LYS A 50 -1.03 11.70 70.19
CA LYS A 50 -0.31 12.86 70.76
C LYS A 50 -1.10 13.52 71.89
N SER A 51 -2.41 13.70 71.71
CA SER A 51 -3.31 14.26 72.71
C SER A 51 -3.40 13.37 73.94
N ILE A 52 -3.50 12.05 73.74
CA ILE A 52 -3.53 11.08 74.84
C ILE A 52 -2.20 11.11 75.62
N ILE A 53 -1.06 11.05 74.93
CA ILE A 53 0.27 11.13 75.56
C ILE A 53 0.42 12.43 76.34
N LYS A 54 0.05 13.57 75.74
CA LYS A 54 0.12 14.89 76.39
C LYS A 54 -0.61 14.88 77.74
N TRP A 55 -1.85 14.40 77.77
CA TRP A 55 -2.65 14.38 78.99
C TRP A 55 -2.20 13.33 80.01
N LEU A 56 -1.67 12.18 79.56
CA LEU A 56 -1.08 11.17 80.46
C LEU A 56 0.19 11.69 81.15
N LEU A 57 0.99 12.51 80.47
CA LEU A 57 2.19 13.12 81.04
C LEU A 57 1.89 14.20 82.09
N MET A 58 0.64 14.66 82.22
CA MET A 58 0.22 15.63 83.26
C MET A 58 -0.10 14.98 84.61
N GLY A 59 0.11 13.67 84.77
CA GLY A 59 0.03 12.96 86.06
C GLY A 59 -1.38 12.95 86.67
N ASP A 60 -1.47 13.12 88.00
CA ASP A 60 -2.73 13.03 88.75
C ASP A 60 -3.78 14.07 88.34
N GLU A 61 -3.38 15.18 87.72
CA GLU A 61 -4.33 16.18 87.18
C GLU A 61 -5.10 15.66 85.97
N GLY A 62 -4.47 14.83 85.13
CA GLY A 62 -5.10 14.24 83.94
C GLY A 62 -6.25 13.27 84.28
N SER A 63 -6.25 12.71 85.50
CA SER A 63 -7.30 11.79 85.97
C SER A 63 -8.62 12.47 86.35
N LYS A 64 -8.59 13.81 86.53
CA LYS A 64 -9.76 14.62 86.93
C LYS A 64 -10.61 15.07 85.74
N PHE A 65 -10.04 15.09 84.54
CA PHE A 65 -10.73 15.53 83.33
C PHE A 65 -11.47 14.37 82.65
N LYS A 66 -12.69 14.64 82.20
CA LYS A 66 -13.47 13.71 81.37
C LYS A 66 -13.17 13.96 79.90
N THR A 67 -13.43 12.98 79.04
CA THR A 67 -13.21 13.11 77.59
C THR A 67 -13.87 14.35 76.99
N LYS A 68 -15.06 14.75 77.48
CA LYS A 68 -15.73 15.97 77.03
C LYS A 68 -14.96 17.27 77.29
N ASP A 69 -14.09 17.30 78.30
CA ASP A 69 -13.38 18.51 78.73
C ASP A 69 -12.12 18.76 77.90
N ILE A 70 -11.60 17.71 77.25
CA ILE A 70 -10.25 17.71 76.66
C ILE A 70 -10.16 17.10 75.26
N ALA A 71 -11.27 16.62 74.68
CA ALA A 71 -11.33 16.16 73.30
C ALA A 71 -11.10 17.31 72.30
N VAL A 72 -10.44 17.00 71.18
CA VAL A 72 -10.36 17.93 70.05
C VAL A 72 -11.71 17.94 69.34
N LEU A 73 -12.35 19.10 69.27
CA LEU A 73 -13.66 19.23 68.64
C LEU A 73 -13.58 18.93 67.15
N ILE A 74 -14.51 18.10 66.66
CA ILE A 74 -14.67 17.84 65.23
C ILE A 74 -15.59 18.90 64.66
N LYS A 75 -15.12 19.65 63.68
CA LYS A 75 -15.92 20.64 62.97
C LYS A 75 -16.55 20.03 61.73
N ASP A 76 -17.56 20.69 61.19
CA ASP A 76 -18.19 20.21 59.95
C ASP A 76 -17.24 20.25 58.76
N GLU A 77 -16.25 21.16 58.78
CA GLU A 77 -15.18 21.18 57.78
C GLU A 77 -14.32 19.90 57.80
N ASP A 78 -14.20 19.20 58.94
CA ASP A 78 -13.42 17.96 59.08
C ASP A 78 -14.15 16.72 58.56
N LYS A 79 -15.44 16.85 58.24
CA LYS A 79 -16.31 15.76 57.81
C LYS A 79 -16.42 15.75 56.28
N LEU A 80 -16.47 14.56 55.70
CA LEU A 80 -16.72 14.37 54.28
C LEU A 80 -17.74 13.24 54.08
N GLU A 81 -18.75 13.47 53.25
CA GLU A 81 -19.73 12.42 52.97
C GLU A 81 -19.08 11.23 52.28
N SER A 82 -19.41 10.04 52.77
CA SER A 82 -18.72 8.82 52.36
C SER A 82 -19.10 8.29 50.97
N SER A 83 -20.00 8.98 50.26
CA SER A 83 -20.38 8.73 48.87
C SER A 83 -19.65 9.61 47.84
N MET A 84 -18.75 10.50 48.28
CA MET A 84 -17.99 11.38 47.38
C MET A 84 -16.92 10.62 46.60
N ASP A 85 -16.57 11.11 45.41
CA ASP A 85 -15.52 10.49 44.57
C ASP A 85 -14.10 10.79 45.10
N VAL A 86 -13.12 10.09 44.54
CA VAL A 86 -11.70 10.20 44.93
C VAL A 86 -11.13 11.59 44.61
N GLU A 87 -11.62 12.25 43.55
CA GLU A 87 -11.17 13.58 43.17
C GLU A 87 -11.54 14.61 44.25
N ALA A 88 -12.76 14.55 44.78
CA ALA A 88 -13.20 15.41 45.88
C ALA A 88 -12.41 15.16 47.17
N VAL A 89 -12.03 13.91 47.45
CA VAL A 89 -11.16 13.57 48.61
C VAL A 89 -9.78 14.21 48.44
N VAL A 90 -9.18 14.10 47.26
CA VAL A 90 -7.85 14.67 46.95
C VAL A 90 -7.89 16.19 47.01
N GLU A 91 -8.91 16.83 46.41
CA GLU A 91 -9.08 18.27 46.47
C GLU A 91 -9.22 18.77 47.92
N ARG A 92 -10.00 18.06 48.75
CA ARG A 92 -10.17 18.38 50.15
C ARG A 92 -8.88 18.25 50.97
N ILE A 93 -8.07 17.22 50.71
CA ILE A 93 -6.76 17.06 51.36
C ILE A 93 -5.84 18.20 50.97
N ASN A 94 -5.78 18.55 49.68
CA ASN A 94 -4.98 19.66 49.18
C ASN A 94 -5.41 21.02 49.78
N LYS A 95 -6.71 21.22 50.00
CA LYS A 95 -7.27 22.48 50.49
C LYS A 95 -7.03 22.73 51.97
N CYS A 96 -7.13 21.72 52.83
CA CYS A 96 -7.05 21.94 54.29
C CYS A 96 -5.86 21.24 54.97
N GLY A 97 -5.04 20.48 54.23
CA GLY A 97 -3.83 19.86 54.76
C GLY A 97 -4.08 18.77 55.81
N SER A 98 -5.31 18.26 55.92
CA SER A 98 -5.71 17.21 56.87
C SER A 98 -6.54 16.13 56.18
N LEU A 99 -6.43 14.90 56.68
CA LEU A 99 -7.21 13.76 56.18
C LEU A 99 -8.65 13.87 56.71
N PRO A 100 -9.69 13.79 55.84
CA PRO A 100 -11.07 13.92 56.26
C PRO A 100 -11.55 12.71 57.08
N LEU A 101 -12.56 12.95 57.92
CA LEU A 101 -13.34 11.92 58.59
C LEU A 101 -14.60 11.66 57.78
N PHE A 102 -14.90 10.40 57.48
CA PHE A 102 -16.01 10.05 56.61
C PHE A 102 -17.31 9.90 57.39
N THR A 103 -18.37 10.58 56.94
CA THR A 103 -19.72 10.47 57.53
C THR A 103 -20.65 9.58 56.70
N GLY A 104 -21.48 8.82 57.40
CA GLY A 104 -22.59 8.05 56.82
C GLY A 104 -23.85 8.91 56.63
N LYS A 105 -24.92 8.30 56.07
CA LYS A 105 -26.20 8.97 55.79
C LYS A 105 -26.92 9.56 57.02
N GLU A 106 -26.50 9.17 58.22
CA GLU A 106 -27.04 9.64 59.51
C GLU A 106 -26.08 10.60 60.25
N GLY A 107 -25.06 11.14 59.58
CA GLY A 107 -24.10 12.09 60.17
C GLY A 107 -23.08 11.46 61.15
N ARG A 108 -23.19 10.16 61.42
CA ARG A 108 -22.21 9.39 62.20
C ARG A 108 -20.89 9.24 61.45
N ILE A 109 -19.78 9.27 62.17
CA ILE A 109 -18.47 8.96 61.58
C ILE A 109 -18.38 7.46 61.36
N THR A 110 -18.06 7.10 60.13
CA THR A 110 -18.02 5.72 59.64
C THR A 110 -16.59 5.25 59.34
N GLY A 111 -15.60 6.12 59.52
CA GLY A 111 -14.19 5.79 59.40
C GLY A 111 -13.33 6.95 58.91
N ARG A 112 -12.06 6.65 58.64
CA ARG A 112 -11.06 7.59 58.12
C ARG A 112 -10.30 6.93 56.95
N LEU A 113 -9.77 7.76 56.05
CA LEU A 113 -8.84 7.31 55.02
C LEU A 113 -7.53 6.83 55.66
N SER A 114 -7.11 5.59 55.36
CA SER A 114 -5.79 5.06 55.75
C SER A 114 -4.80 5.24 54.58
N PRO A 115 -3.72 6.02 54.76
CA PRO A 115 -2.67 6.14 53.74
C PRO A 115 -2.06 4.80 53.34
N ASP A 116 -1.87 3.89 54.29
CA ASP A 116 -1.26 2.58 54.04
C ASP A 116 -2.15 1.71 53.15
N LYS A 117 -3.47 1.72 53.40
CA LYS A 117 -4.45 1.01 52.56
C LYS A 117 -4.52 1.61 51.15
N LEU A 118 -4.53 2.94 51.04
CA LEU A 118 -4.51 3.63 49.74
C LEU A 118 -3.26 3.29 48.93
N MET A 119 -2.08 3.31 49.57
CA MET A 119 -0.82 2.94 48.94
C MET A 119 -0.80 1.47 48.50
N GLY A 120 -1.38 0.57 49.31
CA GLY A 120 -1.55 -0.85 48.95
C GLY A 120 -2.39 -1.05 47.69
N GLU A 121 -3.54 -0.38 47.59
CA GLU A 121 -4.40 -0.46 46.40
C GLU A 121 -3.74 0.16 45.15
N LEU A 122 -3.05 1.29 45.30
CA LEU A 122 -2.30 1.90 44.19
C LEU A 122 -1.18 0.99 43.69
N ALA A 123 -0.44 0.33 44.59
CA ALA A 123 0.60 -0.63 44.23
C ALA A 123 0.01 -1.83 43.45
N LYS A 124 -1.14 -2.35 43.89
CA LYS A 124 -1.85 -3.44 43.21
C LYS A 124 -2.27 -3.05 41.79
N TRP A 125 -2.84 -1.86 41.60
CA TRP A 125 -3.22 -1.38 40.27
C TRP A 125 -2.02 -1.18 39.35
N HIS A 126 -0.93 -0.65 39.89
CA HIS A 126 0.32 -0.52 39.14
C HIS A 126 0.85 -1.89 38.67
N ASP A 127 0.79 -2.91 39.53
CA ASP A 127 1.19 -4.27 39.16
C ASP A 127 0.25 -4.90 38.11
N GLU A 128 -1.07 -4.69 38.22
CA GLU A 128 -2.03 -5.12 37.21
C GLU A 128 -1.81 -4.45 35.85
N GLU A 129 -1.54 -3.14 35.85
CA GLU A 129 -1.21 -2.36 34.66
C GLU A 129 0.06 -2.86 33.99
N ARG A 130 1.12 -3.07 34.79
CA ARG A 130 2.39 -3.62 34.32
C ARG A 130 2.22 -5.01 33.71
N LYS A 131 1.37 -5.84 34.31
CA LYS A 131 1.04 -7.18 33.77
C LYS A 131 0.33 -7.07 32.43
N LYS A 132 -0.71 -6.23 32.33
CA LYS A 132 -1.44 -5.99 31.07
C LYS A 132 -0.52 -5.48 29.95
N ARG A 133 0.44 -4.60 30.26
CA ARG A 133 1.44 -4.14 29.28
C ARG A 133 2.28 -5.31 28.75
N LYS A 134 2.83 -6.14 29.63
CA LYS A 134 3.61 -7.32 29.24
C LYS A 134 2.80 -8.30 28.41
N ASP A 135 1.56 -8.57 28.79
CA ASP A 135 0.67 -9.47 28.05
C ASP A 135 0.38 -8.92 26.65
N ALA A 136 0.15 -7.62 26.52
CA ALA A 136 -0.05 -6.96 25.23
C ALA A 136 1.22 -6.99 24.34
N GLU A 137 2.40 -6.73 24.93
CA GLU A 137 3.68 -6.84 24.22
C GLU A 137 3.93 -8.25 23.69
N TYR A 138 3.66 -9.26 24.52
CA TYR A 138 3.76 -10.67 24.14
C TYR A 138 2.81 -11.03 22.98
N LEU A 139 1.55 -10.57 23.04
CA LEU A 139 0.58 -10.80 21.96
C LEU A 139 1.01 -10.13 20.65
N ILE A 140 1.56 -8.92 20.72
CA ILE A 140 2.08 -8.21 19.54
C ILE A 140 3.25 -8.99 18.93
N GLU A 141 4.19 -9.46 19.75
CA GLU A 141 5.33 -10.27 19.28
C GLU A 141 4.87 -11.57 18.64
N ALA A 142 3.97 -12.30 19.30
CA ALA A 142 3.39 -13.52 18.76
C ALA A 142 2.73 -13.26 17.39
N ILE A 143 1.86 -12.25 17.30
CA ILE A 143 1.14 -11.94 16.05
C ILE A 143 2.12 -11.56 14.93
N ILE A 144 3.12 -10.73 15.23
CA ILE A 144 4.11 -10.24 14.25
C ILE A 144 4.93 -11.39 13.66
N ASP A 145 5.29 -12.39 14.48
CA ASP A 145 6.05 -13.56 14.03
C ASP A 145 5.20 -14.58 13.25
N PHE A 146 3.87 -14.58 13.40
CA PHE A 146 2.97 -15.41 12.60
C PHE A 146 2.66 -14.82 11.21
N LEU A 147 3.09 -13.60 10.90
CA LEU A 147 2.81 -12.99 9.60
C LEU A 147 3.60 -13.69 8.49
N PRO A 148 2.97 -14.02 7.34
CA PRO A 148 3.62 -14.69 6.23
C PRO A 148 4.49 -13.75 5.37
N PHE A 149 4.85 -12.58 5.90
CA PHE A 149 5.65 -11.56 5.23
C PHE A 149 6.53 -10.84 6.25
N GLY A 150 7.65 -10.28 5.77
CA GLY A 150 8.56 -9.54 6.65
C GLY A 150 7.93 -8.24 7.11
N VAL A 151 8.03 -7.93 8.40
CA VAL A 151 7.57 -6.64 8.96
C VAL A 151 8.66 -6.03 9.81
N ALA A 152 8.91 -4.74 9.60
CA ALA A 152 9.81 -3.92 10.41
C ALA A 152 9.16 -2.59 10.79
N LEU A 153 9.23 -2.22 12.06
CA LEU A 153 8.95 -0.89 12.57
C LEU A 153 10.25 -0.08 12.54
N VAL A 154 10.21 1.08 11.89
CA VAL A 154 11.41 1.88 11.61
C VAL A 154 11.19 3.32 12.05
N SER A 155 12.22 3.94 12.62
CA SER A 155 12.25 5.37 12.93
C SER A 155 12.38 6.23 11.66
N GLU A 156 12.14 7.53 11.79
CA GLU A 156 12.34 8.50 10.70
C GLU A 156 13.80 8.55 10.21
N VAL A 157 14.76 8.24 11.09
CA VAL A 157 16.18 8.15 10.75
C VAL A 157 16.58 6.78 10.20
N GLY A 158 15.64 5.89 9.89
CA GLY A 158 15.90 4.60 9.25
C GLY A 158 16.37 3.49 10.20
N GLU A 159 16.35 3.71 11.52
CA GLU A 159 16.71 2.69 12.49
C GLU A 159 15.56 1.70 12.70
N VAL A 160 15.86 0.41 12.63
CA VAL A 160 14.89 -0.65 12.90
C VAL A 160 14.69 -0.78 14.41
N ILE A 161 13.48 -0.46 14.85
CA ILE A 161 13.08 -0.52 16.26
C ILE A 161 12.66 -1.95 16.61
N ARG A 162 11.94 -2.58 15.69
CA ARG A 162 11.45 -3.95 15.84
C ARG A 162 11.26 -4.57 14.48
N ALA A 163 11.52 -5.86 14.34
CA ALA A 163 11.23 -6.59 13.12
C ALA A 163 10.94 -8.06 13.45
N ASN A 164 10.11 -8.70 12.64
CA ASN A 164 9.93 -10.15 12.74
C ASN A 164 11.14 -10.89 12.18
N LYS A 165 11.23 -12.18 12.48
CA LYS A 165 12.34 -13.04 12.04
C LYS A 165 12.57 -12.95 10.52
N LEU A 166 11.51 -13.02 9.73
CA LEU A 166 11.60 -12.96 8.26
C LEU A 166 12.16 -11.63 7.76
N ALA A 167 11.72 -10.48 8.30
CA ALA A 167 12.29 -9.20 7.93
C ALA A 167 13.78 -9.09 8.30
N MET A 168 14.17 -9.60 9.47
CA MET A 168 15.58 -9.62 9.89
C MET A 168 16.45 -10.44 8.94
N GLU A 169 15.97 -11.61 8.52
CA GLU A 169 16.65 -12.45 7.52
C GLU A 169 16.78 -11.72 6.17
N ILE A 170 15.69 -11.13 5.66
CA ILE A 170 15.70 -10.39 4.39
C ILE A 170 16.68 -9.21 4.43
N MET A 171 16.64 -8.43 5.52
CA MET A 171 17.52 -7.26 5.69
C MET A 171 18.99 -7.69 5.77
N SER A 172 19.30 -8.78 6.46
CA SER A 172 20.65 -9.32 6.56
C SER A 172 21.16 -9.87 5.22
N GLU A 173 20.35 -10.67 4.53
CA GLU A 173 20.74 -11.31 3.27
C GLU A 173 20.86 -10.32 2.11
N SER A 174 20.06 -9.26 2.14
CA SER A 174 20.00 -8.23 1.09
C SER A 174 20.82 -6.98 1.42
N SER A 175 21.64 -7.02 2.48
CA SER A 175 22.48 -5.90 2.95
C SER A 175 21.70 -4.58 3.14
N ILE A 176 20.49 -4.65 3.68
CA ILE A 176 19.65 -3.47 3.93
C ILE A 176 20.11 -2.83 5.24
N GLY A 177 20.89 -1.75 5.14
CA GLY A 177 21.29 -0.93 6.27
C GLY A 177 20.36 0.24 6.54
N THR A 178 20.77 1.11 7.45
CA THR A 178 20.03 2.32 7.84
C THR A 178 19.78 3.27 6.67
N GLU A 179 20.77 3.46 5.78
CA GLU A 179 20.64 4.35 4.62
C GLU A 179 19.68 3.78 3.56
N GLU A 180 19.73 2.48 3.30
CA GLU A 180 18.74 1.80 2.45
C GLU A 180 17.34 1.93 3.03
N MET A 181 17.19 1.81 4.35
CA MET A 181 15.91 1.95 5.02
C MET A 181 15.37 3.37 4.95
N LYS A 182 16.21 4.39 5.14
CA LYS A 182 15.86 5.80 4.88
C LYS A 182 15.36 6.00 3.45
N ALA A 183 16.01 5.36 2.47
CA ALA A 183 15.59 5.45 1.08
C ALA A 183 14.20 4.79 0.84
N ILE A 184 13.94 3.63 1.44
CA ILE A 184 12.63 2.94 1.38
C ILE A 184 11.53 3.83 1.98
N ILE A 185 11.83 4.50 3.08
CA ILE A 185 10.90 5.43 3.74
C ILE A 185 10.62 6.66 2.87
N LYS A 186 11.67 7.29 2.34
CA LYS A 186 11.59 8.57 1.64
C LYS A 186 10.93 8.47 0.26
N ASP A 187 11.24 7.42 -0.50
CA ASP A 187 10.83 7.36 -1.91
C ASP A 187 9.39 6.87 -2.07
N ASN A 188 8.74 6.34 -1.02
CA ASN A 188 7.40 5.73 -1.02
C ASN A 188 7.16 4.73 -2.17
N LYS A 189 8.25 4.30 -2.83
CA LYS A 189 8.28 3.47 -4.03
C LYS A 189 8.58 2.04 -3.62
N ARG A 190 7.91 1.12 -4.31
CA ARG A 190 8.13 -0.32 -4.22
C ARG A 190 9.58 -0.61 -4.64
N LYS A 191 10.46 -0.90 -3.69
CA LYS A 191 11.84 -1.33 -3.97
C LYS A 191 11.90 -2.85 -3.94
N VAL A 192 12.53 -3.44 -4.95
CA VAL A 192 12.71 -4.89 -5.04
C VAL A 192 14.13 -5.24 -4.61
N PHE A 193 14.25 -6.26 -3.76
CA PHE A 193 15.50 -6.81 -3.25
C PHE A 193 15.61 -8.26 -3.68
N THR A 194 16.84 -8.72 -3.89
CA THR A 194 17.12 -10.12 -4.15
C THR A 194 17.99 -10.62 -3.02
N THR A 195 17.59 -11.73 -2.40
CA THR A 195 18.39 -12.38 -1.38
C THR A 195 19.53 -13.18 -2.00
N LYS A 196 20.51 -13.60 -1.19
CA LYS A 196 21.58 -14.51 -1.63
C LYS A 196 21.05 -15.85 -2.16
N ALA A 197 19.88 -16.28 -1.67
CA ALA A 197 19.19 -17.48 -2.14
C ALA A 197 18.44 -17.30 -3.46
N GLY A 198 18.41 -16.09 -4.04
CA GLY A 198 17.71 -15.78 -5.28
C GLY A 198 16.21 -15.51 -5.11
N THR A 199 15.74 -15.27 -3.88
CA THR A 199 14.35 -14.91 -3.58
C THR A 199 14.17 -13.40 -3.76
N TYR A 200 13.07 -12.99 -4.38
CA TYR A 200 12.76 -11.59 -4.63
C TYR A 200 11.74 -11.06 -3.62
N TYR A 201 12.07 -9.97 -2.93
CA TYR A 201 11.17 -9.32 -1.98
C TYR A 201 10.88 -7.88 -2.40
N ARG A 202 9.61 -7.47 -2.30
CA ARG A 202 9.18 -6.09 -2.49
C ARG A 202 9.00 -5.42 -1.13
N ALA A 203 9.74 -4.35 -0.88
CA ALA A 203 9.53 -3.53 0.30
C ALA A 203 8.53 -2.40 0.04
N HIS A 204 7.68 -2.13 1.02
CA HIS A 204 6.74 -1.02 1.03
C HIS A 204 6.66 -0.39 2.42
N SER A 205 6.73 0.94 2.49
CA SER A 205 6.68 1.73 3.72
C SER A 205 5.31 2.42 3.87
N ASN A 206 4.79 2.45 5.10
CA ASN A 206 3.58 3.20 5.45
C ASN A 206 3.82 4.01 6.74
N ILE A 207 3.34 5.26 6.75
CA ILE A 207 3.49 6.17 7.90
C ILE A 207 2.45 5.81 8.98
N LEU A 208 2.91 5.54 10.19
CA LEU A 208 2.06 5.42 11.38
C LEU A 208 1.88 6.81 12.01
N ARG A 209 0.89 7.56 11.48
CA ARG A 209 0.66 9.00 11.73
C ARG A 209 0.56 9.44 13.20
N LYS A 210 0.31 8.52 14.13
CA LYS A 210 0.20 8.84 15.57
C LYS A 210 1.52 8.73 16.33
N ALA A 211 2.59 8.19 15.74
CA ALA A 211 3.79 7.81 16.47
C ALA A 211 5.12 8.18 15.78
N ASN A 212 5.11 8.92 14.67
CA ASN A 212 6.33 9.26 13.90
C ASN A 212 7.20 8.04 13.53
N TYR A 213 6.56 6.89 13.34
CA TYR A 213 7.21 5.65 12.92
C TYR A 213 6.70 5.20 11.56
N PHE A 214 7.50 4.38 10.89
CA PHE A 214 7.20 3.79 9.60
C PHE A 214 7.06 2.28 9.75
N LEU A 215 5.98 1.73 9.18
CA LEU A 215 5.81 0.29 9.02
C LEU A 215 6.35 -0.10 7.64
N VAL A 216 7.44 -0.86 7.62
CA VAL A 216 8.01 -1.44 6.40
C VAL A 216 7.60 -2.89 6.30
N THR A 217 7.03 -3.26 5.16
CA THR A 217 6.60 -4.64 4.85
C THR A 217 7.42 -5.19 3.70
N PHE A 218 7.80 -6.46 3.77
CA PHE A 218 8.55 -7.19 2.76
C PHE A 218 7.73 -8.38 2.26
N ALA A 219 7.21 -8.29 1.04
CA ALA A 219 6.41 -9.34 0.42
C ALA A 219 7.26 -10.14 -0.56
N ASP A 220 7.19 -11.48 -0.49
CA ASP A 220 7.81 -12.36 -1.48
C ASP A 220 7.08 -12.20 -2.83
N ILE A 221 7.84 -11.84 -3.85
CA ILE A 221 7.39 -11.65 -5.23
C ILE A 221 8.17 -12.54 -6.20
N THR A 222 8.84 -13.59 -5.70
CA THR A 222 9.70 -14.48 -6.48
C THR A 222 8.97 -15.11 -7.66
N ALA A 223 7.74 -15.58 -7.44
CA ALA A 223 6.93 -16.17 -8.50
C ALA A 223 6.58 -15.14 -9.60
N GLU A 224 6.16 -13.92 -9.21
CA GLU A 224 5.88 -12.82 -10.15
C GLU A 224 7.13 -12.47 -10.96
N TYR A 225 8.25 -12.28 -10.27
CA TYR A 225 9.50 -11.84 -10.89
C TYR A 225 10.08 -12.91 -11.81
N THR A 226 10.06 -14.17 -11.38
CA THR A 226 10.50 -15.31 -12.21
C THR A 226 9.65 -15.45 -13.47
N MET A 227 8.33 -15.22 -13.37
CA MET A 227 7.45 -15.24 -14.53
C MET A 227 7.79 -14.10 -15.51
N VAL A 228 8.03 -12.89 -15.01
CA VAL A 228 8.45 -11.74 -15.83
C VAL A 228 9.79 -12.00 -16.52
N GLU A 229 10.79 -12.54 -15.80
CA GLU A 229 12.07 -12.89 -16.40
C GLU A 229 11.94 -14.00 -17.45
N LYS A 230 11.14 -15.04 -17.19
CA LYS A 230 10.85 -16.09 -18.18
C LYS A 230 10.19 -15.53 -19.44
N LEU A 231 9.24 -14.61 -19.29
CA LEU A 231 8.60 -13.93 -20.43
C LEU A 231 9.62 -13.09 -21.21
N ARG A 232 10.51 -12.38 -20.52
CA ARG A 232 11.58 -11.59 -21.14
C ARG A 232 12.60 -12.46 -21.88
N SER A 233 12.97 -13.61 -21.31
CA SER A 233 13.83 -14.61 -21.97
C SER A 233 13.15 -15.16 -23.22
N SER A 234 11.89 -15.59 -23.11
CA SER A 234 11.12 -16.11 -24.24
C SER A 234 10.99 -15.08 -25.35
N GLN A 235 10.76 -13.80 -25.01
CA GLN A 235 10.74 -12.73 -25.99
C GLN A 235 12.11 -12.55 -26.67
N SER A 236 13.20 -12.55 -25.90
CA SER A 236 14.56 -12.43 -26.42
C SER A 236 14.92 -13.60 -27.35
N GLU A 237 14.50 -14.81 -27.01
CA GLU A 237 14.69 -16.02 -27.83
C GLU A 237 13.94 -15.93 -29.16
N VAL A 238 12.69 -15.46 -29.15
CA VAL A 238 11.90 -15.23 -30.37
C VAL A 238 12.53 -14.15 -31.24
N GLU A 239 12.97 -13.04 -30.64
CA GLU A 239 13.66 -11.97 -31.35
C GLU A 239 14.97 -12.47 -31.99
N ALA A 240 15.77 -13.26 -31.27
CA ALA A 240 17.00 -13.84 -31.79
C ALA A 240 16.75 -14.85 -32.92
N ALA A 241 15.75 -15.72 -32.77
CA ALA A 241 15.35 -16.66 -33.82
C ALA A 241 14.89 -15.91 -35.08
N PHE A 242 14.10 -14.85 -34.93
CA PHE A 242 13.70 -13.99 -36.04
C PHE A 242 14.90 -13.36 -36.74
N SER A 243 15.83 -12.77 -35.99
CA SER A 243 17.06 -12.17 -36.54
C SER A 243 17.88 -13.17 -37.35
N ILE A 244 17.99 -14.43 -36.90
CA ILE A 244 18.70 -15.50 -37.63
C ILE A 244 17.97 -15.91 -38.91
N MET A 245 16.63 -15.88 -38.92
CA MET A 245 15.82 -16.25 -40.08
C MET A 245 15.77 -15.18 -41.16
N LEU A 246 16.21 -13.94 -40.87
CA LEU A 246 16.27 -12.89 -41.88
C LEU A 246 17.30 -13.25 -42.96
N PRO A 247 17.00 -13.01 -44.23
CA PRO A 247 17.94 -13.30 -45.32
C PRO A 247 19.18 -12.40 -45.29
N ASP A 248 19.12 -11.27 -44.58
CA ASP A 248 20.19 -10.29 -44.47
C ASP A 248 20.11 -9.52 -43.14
N GLN A 249 21.21 -9.48 -42.39
CA GLN A 249 21.32 -8.76 -41.12
C GLN A 249 21.14 -7.24 -41.26
N ARG A 250 21.35 -6.68 -42.46
CA ARG A 250 21.09 -5.27 -42.75
C ARG A 250 19.60 -4.94 -42.63
N ILE A 251 18.70 -5.90 -42.85
CA ILE A 251 17.25 -5.73 -42.65
C ILE A 251 16.98 -5.48 -41.17
N GLU A 252 17.49 -6.34 -40.28
CA GLU A 252 17.35 -6.15 -38.83
C GLU A 252 17.87 -4.79 -38.40
N THR A 253 19.10 -4.46 -38.82
CA THR A 253 19.75 -3.18 -38.47
C THR A 253 18.90 -2.01 -38.94
N ARG A 254 18.33 -2.08 -40.14
CA ARG A 254 17.46 -1.05 -40.68
C ARG A 254 16.16 -0.93 -39.90
N LEU A 255 15.46 -2.03 -39.64
CA LEU A 255 14.21 -2.03 -38.86
C LEU A 255 14.42 -1.53 -37.42
N LYS A 256 15.54 -1.89 -36.78
CA LYS A 256 15.90 -1.40 -35.44
C LYS A 256 16.24 0.09 -35.44
N SER A 257 16.79 0.62 -36.53
CA SER A 257 17.09 2.06 -36.65
C SER A 257 15.86 2.96 -36.73
N ILE A 258 14.70 2.42 -37.13
CA ILE A 258 13.47 3.18 -37.31
C ILE A 258 12.66 3.15 -36.00
N VAL A 259 12.50 4.32 -35.40
CA VAL A 259 11.71 4.52 -34.18
C VAL A 259 10.21 4.55 -34.48
N GLU A 260 9.40 4.26 -33.47
CA GLU A 260 7.97 4.54 -33.47
C GLU A 260 7.63 5.47 -32.31
N TYR A 261 6.63 6.31 -32.49
CA TYR A 261 6.23 7.28 -31.48
C TYR A 261 4.94 6.86 -30.77
N MET A 262 4.89 7.13 -29.48
CA MET A 262 3.64 7.19 -28.73
C MET A 262 3.22 8.64 -28.67
N ASP A 263 1.96 8.91 -28.96
CA ASP A 263 1.44 10.26 -29.04
C ASP A 263 0.02 10.39 -28.48
N GLU A 264 -0.31 11.62 -28.09
CA GLU A 264 -1.65 12.05 -27.73
C GLU A 264 -2.09 13.13 -28.73
N TYR A 265 -3.26 12.94 -29.34
CA TYR A 265 -3.85 13.90 -30.27
C TYR A 265 -4.62 14.98 -29.51
N ASP A 266 -4.34 16.24 -29.82
CA ASP A 266 -5.09 17.40 -29.34
C ASP A 266 -6.05 17.88 -30.44
N GLU A 267 -7.35 17.57 -30.27
CA GLU A 267 -8.41 17.94 -31.22
C GLU A 267 -8.56 19.45 -31.38
N SER A 268 -8.14 20.26 -30.41
CA SER A 268 -8.29 21.72 -30.46
C SER A 268 -7.24 22.40 -31.35
N THR A 269 -6.08 21.76 -31.53
CA THR A 269 -4.94 22.32 -32.26
C THR A 269 -4.54 21.50 -33.48
N ASP A 270 -5.16 20.33 -33.70
CA ASP A 270 -4.76 19.32 -34.70
C ASP A 270 -3.28 18.88 -34.57
N MET A 271 -2.69 19.09 -33.39
CA MET A 271 -1.31 18.70 -33.10
C MET A 271 -1.27 17.37 -32.35
N ILE A 272 -0.13 16.70 -32.43
CA ILE A 272 0.18 15.57 -31.56
C ILE A 272 1.24 15.96 -30.55
N LYS A 273 1.10 15.46 -29.32
CA LYS A 273 2.12 15.50 -28.29
C LYS A 273 2.85 14.18 -28.22
N ILE A 274 4.17 14.19 -28.39
CA ILE A 274 4.96 12.96 -28.23
C ILE A 274 5.06 12.62 -26.74
N THR A 275 4.53 11.47 -26.36
CA THR A 275 4.55 10.97 -24.97
C THR A 275 5.60 9.87 -24.75
N GLY A 276 6.07 9.26 -25.84
CA GLY A 276 7.08 8.20 -25.78
C GLY A 276 7.81 8.01 -27.10
N VAL A 277 9.05 7.53 -27.00
CA VAL A 277 9.86 7.12 -28.16
C VAL A 277 10.21 5.64 -28.01
N ILE A 278 9.70 4.83 -28.94
CA ILE A 278 9.91 3.39 -28.95
C ILE A 278 11.14 3.10 -29.82
N LYS A 279 12.29 2.92 -29.15
CA LYS A 279 13.51 2.43 -29.80
C LYS A 279 13.24 1.05 -30.42
N ASN A 280 13.76 0.83 -31.63
CA ASN A 280 13.49 -0.37 -32.43
C ASN A 280 11.99 -0.58 -32.70
N GLY A 281 11.21 0.50 -32.78
CA GLY A 281 9.76 0.45 -32.92
C GLY A 281 9.29 -0.28 -34.18
N CYS A 282 9.91 -0.01 -35.32
CA CYS A 282 9.57 -0.68 -36.57
C CYS A 282 9.88 -2.18 -36.54
N PHE A 283 11.00 -2.59 -35.92
CA PHE A 283 11.31 -4.00 -35.69
C PHE A 283 10.23 -4.71 -34.86
N ARG A 284 9.74 -4.05 -33.79
CA ARG A 284 8.64 -4.58 -32.96
C ARG A 284 7.31 -4.65 -33.74
N HIS A 285 7.02 -3.65 -34.56
CA HIS A 285 5.87 -3.63 -35.47
C HIS A 285 5.87 -4.85 -36.39
N VAL A 286 7.00 -5.12 -37.05
CA VAL A 286 7.16 -6.30 -37.91
C VAL A 286 6.94 -7.61 -37.14
N ILE A 287 7.50 -7.76 -35.93
CA ILE A 287 7.27 -8.95 -35.09
C ILE A 287 5.78 -9.11 -34.74
N ASN A 288 5.10 -8.01 -34.41
CA ASN A 288 3.66 -8.04 -34.11
C ASN A 288 2.83 -8.47 -35.32
N MET A 289 3.18 -8.02 -36.53
CA MET A 289 2.55 -8.52 -37.76
C MET A 289 2.79 -10.02 -37.96
N LEU A 290 4.01 -10.51 -37.76
CA LEU A 290 4.35 -11.94 -37.89
C LEU A 290 3.58 -12.79 -36.88
N LYS A 291 3.38 -12.29 -35.65
CA LYS A 291 2.51 -12.91 -34.66
C LYS A 291 1.07 -13.01 -35.15
N LEU A 292 0.51 -11.93 -35.70
CA LEU A 292 -0.85 -11.93 -36.26
C LEU A 292 -0.98 -12.91 -37.44
N ILE A 293 0.04 -13.00 -38.31
CA ILE A 293 0.09 -14.01 -39.39
C ILE A 293 0.10 -15.43 -38.81
N ALA A 294 0.90 -15.69 -37.77
CA ALA A 294 0.95 -16.99 -37.12
C ALA A 294 -0.40 -17.36 -36.48
N ASP A 295 -1.06 -16.40 -35.82
CA ASP A 295 -2.38 -16.58 -35.22
C ASP A 295 -3.46 -16.84 -36.28
N ALA A 296 -3.38 -16.16 -37.42
CA ALA A 296 -4.28 -16.41 -38.55
C ALA A 296 -4.03 -17.77 -39.21
N SER A 297 -2.76 -18.14 -39.38
CA SER A 297 -2.36 -19.43 -39.95
C SER A 297 -2.85 -20.59 -39.10
N ARG A 298 -2.80 -20.49 -37.76
CA ARG A 298 -3.32 -21.52 -36.85
C ARG A 298 -4.84 -21.70 -36.95
N GLN A 299 -5.54 -20.72 -37.50
CA GLN A 299 -6.99 -20.75 -37.68
C GLN A 299 -7.39 -21.07 -39.14
N GLY A 300 -6.45 -21.52 -39.97
CA GLY A 300 -6.71 -21.98 -41.35
C GLY A 300 -6.77 -20.88 -42.41
N LEU A 301 -6.46 -19.61 -42.08
CA LEU A 301 -6.54 -18.53 -43.08
C LEU A 301 -5.59 -18.74 -44.27
N MET A 302 -4.40 -19.28 -44.01
CA MET A 302 -3.38 -19.52 -45.03
C MET A 302 -3.71 -20.73 -45.93
N GLU A 303 -4.75 -21.49 -45.62
CA GLU A 303 -5.21 -22.63 -46.42
C GLU A 303 -6.20 -22.19 -47.52
N LEU A 304 -6.67 -20.93 -47.45
CA LEU A 304 -7.61 -20.38 -48.42
C LEU A 304 -6.92 -20.06 -49.75
N PRO A 305 -7.58 -20.31 -50.90
CA PRO A 305 -7.08 -19.91 -52.22
C PRO A 305 -6.66 -18.43 -52.28
N GLY A 306 -5.50 -18.17 -52.87
CA GLY A 306 -4.96 -16.80 -52.97
C GLY A 306 -4.30 -16.26 -51.70
N MET A 307 -4.22 -17.04 -50.61
CA MET A 307 -3.42 -16.71 -49.42
C MET A 307 -2.06 -17.41 -49.47
N ASP A 308 -1.02 -16.66 -49.82
CA ASP A 308 0.36 -17.17 -49.83
C ASP A 308 1.11 -16.70 -48.56
N LYS A 309 1.35 -17.66 -47.65
CA LYS A 309 2.08 -17.43 -46.40
C LYS A 309 3.47 -16.84 -46.62
N ASN A 310 4.22 -17.34 -47.60
CA ASN A 310 5.60 -16.90 -47.83
C ASN A 310 5.63 -15.47 -48.37
N ALA A 311 4.70 -15.15 -49.28
CA ALA A 311 4.55 -13.79 -49.80
C ALA A 311 4.19 -12.79 -48.69
N LEU A 312 3.25 -13.15 -47.80
CA LEU A 312 2.86 -12.31 -46.66
C LEU A 312 4.02 -12.10 -45.68
N VAL A 313 4.73 -13.16 -45.31
CA VAL A 313 5.88 -13.07 -44.41
C VAL A 313 6.98 -12.19 -45.02
N GLN A 314 7.31 -12.39 -46.29
CA GLN A 314 8.33 -11.60 -46.97
C GLN A 314 7.92 -10.13 -47.11
N ALA A 315 6.64 -9.86 -47.45
CA ALA A 315 6.11 -8.50 -47.50
C ALA A 315 6.17 -7.84 -46.11
N THR A 316 5.79 -8.55 -45.04
CA THR A 316 5.81 -8.03 -43.67
C THR A 316 7.21 -7.64 -43.23
N VAL A 317 8.22 -8.48 -43.50
CA VAL A 317 9.62 -8.19 -43.12
C VAL A 317 10.16 -6.95 -43.84
N LEU A 318 9.70 -6.71 -45.07
CA LEU A 318 10.31 -5.74 -45.97
C LEU A 318 9.52 -4.45 -46.15
N HIS A 319 8.22 -4.40 -45.82
CA HIS A 319 7.36 -3.28 -46.22
C HIS A 319 7.84 -1.91 -45.74
N ASP A 320 8.37 -1.87 -44.52
CA ASP A 320 8.77 -0.65 -43.84
C ASP A 320 10.27 -0.35 -43.91
N ILE A 321 11.09 -1.14 -44.62
CA ILE A 321 12.55 -0.89 -44.71
C ILE A 321 12.86 0.48 -45.33
N GLY A 322 11.93 0.99 -46.15
CA GLY A 322 12.00 2.29 -46.78
C GLY A 322 11.59 3.45 -45.87
N LYS A 323 11.09 3.23 -44.66
CA LYS A 323 10.51 4.28 -43.81
C LYS A 323 11.55 5.25 -43.25
N VAL A 324 11.24 6.54 -43.31
CA VAL A 324 12.05 7.60 -42.71
C VAL A 324 11.22 8.28 -41.64
N GLN A 325 11.79 8.41 -40.45
CA GLN A 325 11.15 9.06 -39.31
C GLN A 325 11.90 10.35 -38.95
N PRO A 326 11.17 11.39 -38.52
CA PRO A 326 11.78 12.60 -37.94
C PRO A 326 12.53 12.25 -36.64
N ASP A 327 13.35 13.15 -36.11
CA ASP A 327 13.94 13.01 -34.77
C ASP A 327 13.14 13.87 -33.77
N LEU A 328 12.21 13.22 -33.07
CA LEU A 328 11.33 13.85 -32.07
C LEU A 328 11.63 13.36 -30.65
N LYS A 329 11.41 14.24 -29.67
CA LYS A 329 11.61 14.01 -28.24
C LYS A 329 10.27 13.99 -27.50
N ILE A 330 10.28 13.34 -26.34
CA ILE A 330 9.13 13.36 -25.43
C ILE A 330 8.84 14.80 -25.01
N GLY A 331 7.60 15.22 -25.18
CA GLY A 331 7.11 16.57 -24.91
C GLY A 331 6.97 17.45 -26.15
N ASP A 332 7.53 17.05 -27.30
CA ASP A 332 7.38 17.81 -28.55
C ASP A 332 5.91 17.86 -28.98
N MET A 333 5.44 19.05 -29.35
CA MET A 333 4.13 19.31 -29.95
C MET A 333 4.35 19.59 -31.43
N VAL A 334 3.81 18.73 -32.30
CA VAL A 334 4.05 18.85 -33.76
C VAL A 334 2.77 18.65 -34.56
N ASN A 335 2.70 19.30 -35.73
CA ASN A 335 1.69 18.99 -36.73
C ASN A 335 2.11 17.70 -37.48
N PRO A 336 1.36 16.59 -37.36
CA PRO A 336 1.76 15.33 -37.96
C PRO A 336 1.82 15.39 -39.50
N LYS A 337 1.04 16.27 -40.14
CA LYS A 337 1.01 16.40 -41.61
C LYS A 337 2.25 17.09 -42.19
N GLU A 338 2.95 17.88 -41.36
CA GLU A 338 4.15 18.63 -41.77
C GLU A 338 5.43 17.86 -41.45
N VAL A 339 5.44 17.16 -40.32
CA VAL A 339 6.65 16.53 -39.78
C VAL A 339 6.85 15.09 -40.26
N PHE A 340 5.78 14.34 -40.47
CA PHE A 340 5.89 12.97 -40.98
C PHE A 340 5.77 12.95 -42.50
N GLU A 341 6.54 12.06 -43.14
CA GLU A 341 6.39 11.82 -44.57
C GLU A 341 5.03 11.20 -44.89
N LYS A 342 4.50 11.51 -46.08
CA LYS A 342 3.27 10.87 -46.56
C LYS A 342 3.49 9.36 -46.65
N SER A 343 2.57 8.57 -46.07
CA SER A 343 2.76 7.13 -45.88
C SER A 343 3.04 6.35 -47.17
N HIS A 344 2.41 6.70 -48.30
CA HIS A 344 2.66 5.99 -49.57
C HIS A 344 4.10 6.14 -50.09
N LEU A 345 4.84 7.19 -49.70
CA LEU A 345 6.21 7.41 -50.19
C LEU A 345 7.18 6.33 -49.70
N HIS A 346 7.09 5.93 -48.43
CA HIS A 346 7.93 4.85 -47.94
C HIS A 346 7.50 3.49 -48.44
N ALA A 347 6.21 3.27 -48.70
CA ALA A 347 5.72 2.04 -49.31
C ALA A 347 6.33 1.85 -50.71
N PHE A 348 6.37 2.90 -51.53
CA PHE A 348 7.00 2.88 -52.85
C PHE A 348 8.52 2.64 -52.75
N ARG A 349 9.20 3.43 -51.91
CA ARG A 349 10.65 3.29 -51.69
C ARG A 349 11.01 1.91 -51.14
N GLY A 350 10.22 1.37 -50.21
CA GLY A 350 10.38 0.06 -49.63
C GLY A 350 10.22 -1.05 -50.66
N ALA A 351 9.22 -0.97 -51.54
CA ALA A 351 9.01 -1.93 -52.61
C ALA A 351 10.18 -1.96 -53.60
N ASP A 352 10.64 -0.78 -54.04
CA ASP A 352 11.74 -0.65 -55.00
C ASP A 352 13.07 -1.13 -54.39
N LEU A 353 13.36 -0.76 -53.14
CA LEU A 353 14.53 -1.27 -52.41
C LEU A 353 14.49 -2.79 -52.26
N SER A 354 13.32 -3.34 -51.90
CA SER A 354 13.16 -4.78 -51.71
C SER A 354 13.40 -5.55 -53.00
N ARG A 355 12.89 -5.01 -54.12
CA ARG A 355 13.10 -5.60 -55.45
C ARG A 355 14.56 -5.54 -55.88
N ALA A 356 15.21 -4.39 -55.69
CA ALA A 356 16.59 -4.18 -56.10
C ALA A 356 17.59 -5.00 -55.27
N LEU A 357 17.36 -5.15 -53.95
CA LEU A 357 18.34 -5.74 -53.03
C LEU A 357 18.08 -7.22 -52.73
N TYR A 358 16.82 -7.66 -52.75
CA TYR A 358 16.44 -9.01 -52.31
C TYR A 358 15.69 -9.80 -53.38
N ASN A 359 15.56 -9.27 -54.60
CA ASN A 359 14.94 -9.94 -55.76
C ASN A 359 13.58 -10.58 -55.44
N ILE A 360 12.69 -9.80 -54.82
CA ILE A 360 11.35 -10.27 -54.43
C ILE A 360 10.42 -10.47 -55.65
N ASP A 361 9.48 -11.41 -55.51
CA ASP A 361 8.42 -11.65 -56.50
C ASP A 361 7.48 -10.44 -56.68
N ASP A 362 6.83 -10.36 -57.85
CA ASP A 362 5.84 -9.31 -58.15
C ASP A 362 4.72 -9.23 -57.10
N LYS A 363 4.22 -10.38 -56.65
CA LYS A 363 3.17 -10.42 -55.61
C LYS A 363 3.60 -9.70 -54.33
N VAL A 364 4.85 -9.87 -53.91
CA VAL A 364 5.40 -9.23 -52.71
C VAL A 364 5.62 -7.75 -52.96
N TYR A 365 6.11 -7.40 -54.16
CA TYR A 365 6.28 -6.02 -54.59
C TYR A 365 4.96 -5.25 -54.54
N TRP A 366 3.87 -5.80 -55.09
CA TRP A 366 2.54 -5.17 -55.07
C TRP A 366 1.99 -4.98 -53.65
N LEU A 367 2.15 -5.98 -52.77
CA LEU A 367 1.72 -5.87 -51.37
C LEU A 367 2.47 -4.75 -50.64
N ILE A 368 3.81 -4.69 -50.78
CA ILE A 368 4.61 -3.63 -50.16
C ILE A 368 4.26 -2.27 -50.76
N LYS A 369 4.17 -2.16 -52.08
CA LYS A 369 4.00 -0.86 -52.75
C LYS A 369 2.69 -0.17 -52.39
N TYR A 370 1.61 -0.94 -52.19
CA TYR A 370 0.27 -0.39 -52.06
C TYR A 370 -0.37 -0.53 -50.67
N HIS A 371 0.31 -1.06 -49.65
CA HIS A 371 -0.31 -1.32 -48.33
C HIS A 371 -0.93 -0.08 -47.65
N HIS A 372 -0.51 1.14 -47.98
CA HIS A 372 -1.13 2.37 -47.47
C HIS A 372 -2.27 2.96 -48.31
N HIS A 373 -2.56 2.38 -49.48
CA HIS A 373 -3.66 2.83 -50.34
C HIS A 373 -4.97 2.19 -49.87
N VAL A 374 -6.10 2.82 -50.12
CA VAL A 374 -7.40 2.12 -50.08
C VAL A 374 -7.64 1.36 -51.38
N GLU A 375 -8.55 0.39 -51.39
CA GLU A 375 -8.71 -0.53 -52.53
C GLU A 375 -9.09 0.18 -53.84
N ASN A 376 -9.84 1.28 -53.77
CA ASN A 376 -10.21 2.11 -54.92
C ASN A 376 -9.09 3.05 -55.41
N GLU A 377 -7.97 3.14 -54.68
CA GLU A 377 -6.76 3.85 -55.10
C GLU A 377 -5.73 2.92 -55.76
N LEU A 378 -6.00 1.60 -55.81
CA LEU A 378 -5.14 0.66 -56.51
C LEU A 378 -5.15 0.96 -58.02
N PRO A 379 -4.02 0.77 -58.71
CA PRO A 379 -3.97 0.98 -60.14
C PRO A 379 -4.78 -0.10 -60.87
N PHE A 380 -5.25 0.24 -62.07
CA PHE A 380 -6.08 -0.65 -62.89
C PHE A 380 -5.42 -2.02 -63.19
N ASP A 381 -4.08 -2.07 -63.22
CA ASP A 381 -3.28 -3.27 -63.46
C ASP A 381 -2.92 -4.04 -62.18
N PHE A 382 -3.42 -3.62 -60.99
CA PHE A 382 -3.20 -4.37 -59.76
C PHE A 382 -3.76 -5.80 -59.89
N PRO A 383 -2.97 -6.86 -59.59
CA PRO A 383 -3.43 -8.22 -59.80
C PRO A 383 -4.59 -8.59 -58.85
N GLY A 384 -5.80 -8.77 -59.39
CA GLY A 384 -7.01 -9.02 -58.59
C GLY A 384 -6.94 -10.26 -57.69
N HIS A 385 -6.16 -11.27 -58.06
CA HIS A 385 -5.95 -12.47 -57.23
C HIS A 385 -5.18 -12.18 -55.93
N LEU A 386 -4.52 -11.02 -55.79
CA LEU A 386 -3.81 -10.60 -54.58
C LEU A 386 -4.70 -9.86 -53.59
N LEU A 387 -5.91 -9.45 -53.97
CA LEU A 387 -6.82 -8.69 -53.11
C LEU A 387 -7.04 -9.34 -51.72
N PRO A 388 -7.19 -10.67 -51.58
CA PRO A 388 -7.34 -11.29 -50.27
C PRO A 388 -6.13 -11.07 -49.36
N MET A 389 -4.91 -11.30 -49.87
CA MET A 389 -3.68 -11.04 -49.13
C MET A 389 -3.51 -9.56 -48.83
N TYR A 390 -3.80 -8.69 -49.79
CA TYR A 390 -3.70 -7.24 -49.63
C TYR A 390 -4.60 -6.72 -48.52
N ARG A 391 -5.88 -7.12 -48.50
CA ARG A 391 -6.84 -6.76 -47.44
C ARG A 391 -6.37 -7.24 -46.07
N PHE A 392 -5.93 -8.50 -45.99
CA PHE A 392 -5.39 -9.05 -44.75
C PHE A 392 -4.12 -8.32 -44.30
N PHE A 393 -3.20 -8.04 -45.22
CA PHE A 393 -1.94 -7.34 -44.96
C PHE A 393 -2.18 -5.94 -44.38
N ARG A 394 -3.10 -5.17 -44.96
CA ARG A 394 -3.50 -3.86 -44.44
C ARG A 394 -4.13 -3.93 -43.06
N LEU A 395 -4.97 -4.93 -42.82
CA LEU A 395 -5.57 -5.14 -41.51
C LEU A 395 -4.49 -5.37 -40.44
N ILE A 396 -3.56 -6.30 -40.70
CA ILE A 396 -2.53 -6.63 -39.70
C ILE A 396 -1.50 -5.52 -39.52
N ASP A 397 -1.21 -4.72 -40.55
CA ASP A 397 -0.35 -3.53 -40.45
C ASP A 397 -0.96 -2.47 -39.51
N GLY A 398 -2.25 -2.17 -39.67
CA GLY A 398 -2.96 -1.26 -38.77
C GLY A 398 -3.02 -1.77 -37.33
N LEU A 399 -3.30 -3.07 -37.14
CA LEU A 399 -3.37 -3.69 -35.82
C LEU A 399 -2.00 -3.74 -35.13
N SER A 400 -0.93 -4.08 -35.85
CA SER A 400 0.42 -4.11 -35.27
C SER A 400 0.93 -2.73 -34.91
N ALA A 401 0.56 -1.68 -35.64
CA ALA A 401 0.83 -0.30 -35.25
C ALA A 401 0.13 0.05 -33.92
N GLY A 402 -1.10 -0.39 -33.72
CA GLY A 402 -1.82 -0.24 -32.44
C GLY A 402 -1.17 -0.98 -31.29
N ILE A 403 -0.80 -2.25 -31.49
CA ILE A 403 -0.06 -3.04 -30.49
C ILE A 403 1.25 -2.36 -30.12
N THR A 404 1.98 -1.84 -31.11
CA THR A 404 3.31 -1.25 -30.90
C THR A 404 3.24 0.10 -30.20
N ARG A 405 2.40 1.03 -30.68
CA ARG A 405 2.37 2.43 -30.21
C ARG A 405 1.49 2.64 -28.98
N ARG A 406 0.44 1.82 -28.80
CA ARG A 406 -0.56 2.03 -27.73
C ARG A 406 -0.67 0.84 -26.78
N GLY A 407 0.08 -0.24 -27.02
CA GLY A 407 -0.06 -1.46 -26.23
C GLY A 407 -1.43 -2.11 -26.40
N SER A 408 -2.10 -1.90 -27.56
CA SER A 408 -3.41 -2.49 -27.85
C SER A 408 -3.36 -4.01 -27.66
N LYS A 409 -4.39 -4.56 -27.02
CA LYS A 409 -4.66 -5.99 -26.96
C LYS A 409 -5.57 -6.34 -28.13
N VAL A 410 -5.10 -7.20 -29.01
CA VAL A 410 -5.83 -7.62 -30.21
C VAL A 410 -6.19 -9.09 -30.07
N ALA A 411 -7.49 -9.39 -30.20
CA ALA A 411 -8.00 -10.75 -30.33
C ALA A 411 -8.59 -10.93 -31.72
N MET A 412 -8.10 -11.92 -32.47
CA MET A 412 -8.54 -12.20 -33.84
C MET A 412 -9.13 -13.61 -33.94
N LYS A 413 -10.33 -13.71 -34.51
CA LYS A 413 -11.05 -14.95 -34.77
C LYS A 413 -11.39 -15.09 -36.25
N ILE A 414 -11.06 -16.23 -36.85
CA ILE A 414 -11.24 -16.48 -38.27
C ILE A 414 -12.31 -17.56 -38.50
N ARG A 415 -13.20 -17.31 -39.45
CA ARG A 415 -14.28 -18.22 -39.86
C ARG A 415 -14.37 -18.24 -41.38
N GLY A 416 -13.67 -19.18 -42.01
CA GLY A 416 -13.53 -19.21 -43.46
C GLY A 416 -12.89 -17.90 -43.95
N THR A 417 -13.56 -17.19 -44.85
CA THR A 417 -13.11 -15.90 -45.41
C THR A 417 -13.28 -14.71 -44.48
N ARG A 418 -13.99 -14.88 -43.35
CA ARG A 418 -14.28 -13.78 -42.42
C ARG A 418 -13.32 -13.71 -41.27
N ILE A 419 -12.87 -12.50 -40.98
CA ILE A 419 -11.99 -12.14 -39.88
C ILE A 419 -12.76 -11.22 -38.93
N TYR A 420 -12.83 -11.62 -37.67
CA TYR A 420 -13.38 -10.84 -36.57
C TYR A 420 -12.25 -10.39 -35.67
N VAL A 421 -12.14 -9.10 -35.41
CA VAL A 421 -11.12 -8.51 -34.56
C VAL A 421 -11.77 -7.75 -33.42
N LYS A 422 -11.26 -7.93 -32.21
CA LYS A 422 -11.53 -7.07 -31.07
C LYS A 422 -10.21 -6.41 -30.65
N GLU A 423 -10.16 -5.08 -30.71
CA GLU A 423 -9.02 -4.28 -30.26
C GLU A 423 -9.40 -3.51 -28.98
N GLU A 424 -8.61 -3.71 -27.93
CA GLU A 424 -8.72 -3.00 -26.65
C GLU A 424 -7.43 -2.22 -26.38
N SER A 425 -7.54 -0.91 -26.25
CA SER A 425 -6.43 0.03 -26.06
C SER A 425 -6.53 0.71 -24.69
N SER A 426 -5.39 1.17 -24.17
CA SER A 426 -5.38 2.08 -23.01
C SER A 426 -6.03 3.43 -23.31
N SER A 427 -6.16 3.77 -24.59
CA SER A 427 -6.85 4.95 -25.10
C SER A 427 -8.21 4.53 -25.67
N PRO A 428 -9.33 4.73 -24.96
CA PRO A 428 -10.64 4.17 -25.32
C PRO A 428 -11.14 4.55 -26.72
N SER A 429 -10.72 5.71 -27.25
CA SER A 429 -11.07 6.17 -28.60
C SER A 429 -10.60 5.25 -29.74
N TYR A 430 -9.70 4.32 -29.44
CA TYR A 430 -9.18 3.30 -30.36
C TYR A 430 -9.79 1.92 -30.14
N ASN A 431 -10.69 1.75 -29.16
CA ASN A 431 -11.38 0.48 -28.95
C ASN A 431 -12.35 0.23 -30.11
N GLN A 432 -12.23 -0.93 -30.75
CA GLN A 432 -13.05 -1.26 -31.90
C GLN A 432 -13.26 -2.75 -32.08
N GLU A 433 -14.38 -3.08 -32.73
CA GLU A 433 -14.66 -4.39 -33.27
C GLU A 433 -14.72 -4.30 -34.79
N ILE A 434 -13.94 -5.14 -35.47
CA ILE A 434 -13.86 -5.19 -36.94
C ILE A 434 -14.40 -6.54 -37.42
N GLU A 435 -15.27 -6.52 -38.42
CA GLU A 435 -15.61 -7.69 -39.25
C GLU A 435 -15.17 -7.40 -40.68
N MET A 436 -14.37 -8.30 -41.25
CA MET A 436 -13.89 -8.20 -42.62
C MET A 436 -14.04 -9.53 -43.34
N ASP A 437 -14.47 -9.51 -44.61
CA ASP A 437 -14.39 -10.66 -45.49
C ASP A 437 -13.30 -10.42 -46.55
N ILE A 438 -12.26 -11.27 -46.54
CA ILE A 438 -11.07 -11.06 -47.37
C ILE A 438 -11.34 -11.23 -48.87
N TYR A 439 -12.42 -11.91 -49.28
CA TYR A 439 -12.72 -12.16 -50.69
C TYR A 439 -13.68 -11.13 -51.27
N THR A 440 -14.69 -10.73 -50.51
CA THR A 440 -15.66 -9.73 -50.96
C THR A 440 -15.20 -8.30 -50.71
N GLY A 441 -14.26 -8.09 -49.78
CA GLY A 441 -13.85 -6.75 -49.34
C GLY A 441 -14.84 -6.09 -48.40
N PHE A 442 -15.88 -6.81 -47.95
CA PHE A 442 -16.78 -6.34 -46.89
C PHE A 442 -15.95 -5.95 -45.67
N PHE A 443 -16.20 -4.75 -45.14
CA PHE A 443 -15.53 -4.22 -43.96
C PHE A 443 -16.53 -3.44 -43.13
N ALA A 444 -16.69 -3.84 -41.86
CA ALA A 444 -17.46 -3.12 -40.87
C ALA A 444 -16.59 -2.90 -39.63
N SER A 445 -16.59 -1.68 -39.10
CA SER A 445 -15.96 -1.34 -37.83
C SER A 445 -16.97 -0.66 -36.90
N ARG A 446 -16.99 -1.08 -35.64
CA ARG A 446 -17.78 -0.46 -34.56
C ARG A 446 -16.82 0.04 -33.48
N LYS A 447 -16.79 1.34 -33.25
CA LYS A 447 -16.09 1.94 -32.12
C LYS A 447 -16.88 1.66 -30.83
N GLN A 448 -16.18 1.31 -29.75
CA GLN A 448 -16.78 1.05 -28.43
C GLN A 448 -16.85 2.31 -27.57
#